data_AF-A0A7C4UAB6-F1
#
_entry.id   AF-A0A7C4UAB6-F1
#
_cell.length_a   1.000
_cell.length_b   1.000
_cell.length_c   1.000
_cell.angle_alpha   90.00
_cell.angle_beta   90.00
_cell.angle_gamma   90.00
#
_symmetry.space_group_name_H-M   'P 1'
#
loop_
_entity.id
_entity.type
_entity.pdbx_description
1 polymer ?
#
loop_
_entity_poly.entity_id
_entity_poly.type
_entity_poly.pdbx_seq_one_letter_code
_entity_poly.pdbx_strand_id
1 'polypeptide(L)'
;MRIVLTVAALLLLASPLLADDWPQWLGPKRDGVWRESGIVEKLPAGGPKVVWRVPIGAGYTGPAVARGRVYVMDRHASKPKDPATAKGTLPGNERVLCLDAKTGKEIWKHEY
;
A
#
# COMPACT_ATOMS: atom_id res chain seq x y z
N MET A 1 -10.18 -44.62 6.19
CA MET A 1 -11.33 -43.80 6.64
C MET A 1 -10.97 -42.76 7.70
N ARG A 2 -10.21 -43.12 8.76
CA ARG A 2 -9.78 -42.16 9.82
C ARG A 2 -9.03 -40.94 9.30
N ILE A 3 -8.00 -41.13 8.47
CA ILE A 3 -7.18 -40.01 7.94
C ILE A 3 -8.03 -39.02 7.11
N VAL A 4 -8.95 -39.53 6.29
CA VAL A 4 -9.86 -38.70 5.48
C VAL A 4 -10.77 -37.85 6.37
N LEU A 5 -11.30 -38.44 7.45
CA LEU A 5 -12.12 -37.72 8.43
C LEU A 5 -11.32 -36.67 9.20
N THR A 6 -10.05 -36.95 9.54
CA THR A 6 -9.18 -35.98 10.23
C THR A 6 -8.80 -34.81 9.33
N VAL A 7 -8.49 -35.06 8.05
CA VAL A 7 -8.19 -33.99 7.07
C VAL A 7 -9.44 -33.14 6.79
N ALA A 8 -10.61 -33.75 6.65
CA ALA A 8 -11.86 -33.02 6.47
C ALA A 8 -12.19 -32.13 7.69
N ALA A 9 -11.94 -32.62 8.92
CA ALA A 9 -12.12 -31.83 10.14
C ALA A 9 -11.15 -30.65 10.26
N LEU A 10 -9.89 -30.82 9.82
CA LEU A 10 -8.89 -29.75 9.79
C LEU A 10 -9.25 -28.65 8.78
N LEU A 11 -9.81 -29.02 7.62
CA LEU A 11 -10.27 -28.07 6.60
C LEU A 11 -11.50 -27.27 7.07
N LEU A 12 -12.38 -27.87 7.88
CA LEU A 12 -13.55 -27.19 8.47
C LEU A 12 -13.18 -26.16 9.55
N LEU A 13 -11.99 -26.25 10.15
CA LEU A 13 -11.49 -25.32 11.16
C LEU A 13 -10.74 -24.12 10.57
N ALA A 14 -10.50 -24.11 9.26
CA ALA A 14 -9.83 -23.01 8.58
C ALA A 14 -10.81 -21.88 8.24
N SER A 15 -11.15 -21.06 9.24
CA SER A 15 -11.89 -19.81 8.98
C SER A 15 -11.00 -18.84 8.21
N PRO A 16 -11.43 -18.29 7.05
CA PRO A 16 -10.68 -17.25 6.39
C PRO A 16 -10.67 -16.00 7.27
N LEU A 17 -9.48 -15.55 7.66
CA LEU A 17 -9.28 -14.23 8.24
C LEU A 17 -9.49 -13.21 7.11
N LEU A 18 -10.63 -12.54 7.12
CA LEU A 18 -10.92 -11.42 6.24
C LEU A 18 -10.40 -10.16 6.93
N ALA A 19 -9.21 -9.71 6.52
CA ALA A 19 -8.76 -8.36 6.82
C ALA A 19 -9.38 -7.41 5.77
N ASP A 20 -9.99 -6.32 6.23
CA ASP A 20 -10.60 -5.34 5.34
C ASP A 20 -9.51 -4.59 4.55
N ASP A 21 -9.57 -4.72 3.22
CA ASP A 21 -8.67 -4.02 2.31
C ASP A 21 -9.13 -2.58 2.10
N TRP A 22 -8.20 -1.69 1.74
CA TRP A 22 -8.49 -0.29 1.38
C TRP A 22 -8.06 -0.01 -0.08
N PRO A 23 -8.78 -0.58 -1.07
CA PRO A 23 -8.33 -0.61 -2.46
C PRO A 23 -8.49 0.71 -3.22
N GLN A 24 -9.20 1.71 -2.66
CA GLN A 24 -9.56 2.94 -3.38
C GLN A 24 -9.66 4.16 -2.46
N TRP A 25 -9.75 5.35 -3.08
CA TRP A 25 -9.99 6.61 -2.38
C TRP A 25 -11.25 6.53 -1.51
N LEU A 26 -11.12 6.93 -0.25
CA LEU A 26 -12.16 6.83 0.79
C LEU A 26 -12.63 5.40 1.10
N GLY A 27 -11.86 4.38 0.71
CA GLY A 27 -12.07 3.00 1.12
C GLY A 27 -13.15 2.27 0.30
N PRO A 28 -13.46 1.02 0.66
CA PRO A 28 -14.35 0.15 -0.11
C PRO A 28 -15.75 0.75 -0.31
N LYS A 29 -16.25 1.54 0.66
CA LYS A 29 -17.55 2.23 0.59
C LYS A 29 -17.46 3.71 0.18
N ARG A 30 -16.26 4.22 -0.10
CA ARG A 30 -16.00 5.63 -0.46
C ARG A 30 -16.50 6.65 0.56
N ASP A 31 -16.56 6.27 1.83
CA ASP A 31 -17.05 7.09 2.95
C ASP A 31 -15.95 7.52 3.92
N GLY A 32 -14.71 7.05 3.72
CA GLY A 32 -13.57 7.35 4.58
C GLY A 32 -13.66 6.69 5.97
N VAL A 33 -14.52 5.69 6.14
CA VAL A 33 -14.75 5.04 7.43
C VAL A 33 -14.01 3.70 7.52
N TRP A 34 -13.11 3.60 8.49
CA TRP A 34 -12.48 2.34 8.90
C TRP A 34 -13.44 1.52 9.76
N ARG A 35 -13.57 0.22 9.47
CA ARG A 35 -14.60 -0.67 10.08
C ARG A 35 -14.03 -1.88 10.80
N GLU A 36 -12.71 -2.05 10.78
CA GLU A 36 -12.05 -3.11 11.56
C GLU A 36 -12.02 -2.77 13.04
N SER A 37 -12.04 -3.83 13.85
CA SER A 37 -11.90 -3.75 15.30
C SER A 37 -10.43 -3.91 15.74
N GLY A 38 -10.15 -3.76 17.02
CA GLY A 38 -8.78 -3.95 17.56
C GLY A 38 -7.79 -2.84 17.21
N ILE A 39 -8.29 -1.68 16.76
CA ILE A 39 -7.48 -0.48 16.62
C ILE A 39 -7.04 0.03 17.99
N VAL A 40 -5.84 0.58 18.06
CA VAL A 40 -5.34 1.20 19.30
C VAL A 40 -6.01 2.55 19.52
N GLU A 41 -6.50 2.81 20.74
CA GLU A 41 -7.07 4.12 21.10
C GLU A 41 -5.99 5.20 21.27
N LYS A 42 -4.76 4.77 21.61
CA LYS A 42 -3.61 5.65 21.82
C LYS A 42 -2.38 5.05 21.16
N LEU A 43 -1.66 5.89 20.43
CA LEU A 43 -0.33 5.54 19.95
C LEU A 43 0.65 5.53 21.14
N PRO A 44 1.67 4.66 21.12
CA PRO A 44 2.77 4.73 22.09
C PRO A 44 3.44 6.11 22.05
N ALA A 45 4.07 6.54 23.15
CA ALA A 45 4.73 7.85 23.23
C ALA A 45 5.80 8.07 22.15
N GLY A 46 6.49 6.99 21.73
CA GLY A 46 7.46 7.01 20.62
C GLY A 46 6.86 6.72 19.23
N GLY A 47 5.53 6.61 19.13
CA GLY A 47 4.81 6.19 17.93
C GLY A 47 4.80 4.68 17.70
N PRO A 48 4.08 4.21 16.67
CA PRO A 48 4.07 2.81 16.28
C PRO A 48 5.45 2.39 15.74
N LYS A 49 5.80 1.11 15.91
CA LYS A 49 7.02 0.54 15.33
C LYS A 49 6.95 0.66 13.81
N VAL A 50 7.95 1.31 13.22
CA VAL A 50 8.11 1.37 11.76
C VAL A 50 8.59 0.02 11.27
N VAL A 51 7.83 -0.59 10.36
CA VAL A 51 8.16 -1.90 9.76
C VAL A 51 9.10 -1.78 8.56
N TRP A 52 8.92 -0.74 7.73
CA TRP A 52 9.76 -0.44 6.57
C TRP A 52 9.56 1.02 6.13
N ARG A 53 10.48 1.50 5.30
CA ARG A 53 10.39 2.80 4.60
C ARG A 53 10.89 2.62 3.18
N VAL A 54 10.31 3.36 2.24
CA VAL A 54 10.71 3.41 0.84
C VAL A 54 10.80 4.88 0.42
N PRO A 55 11.84 5.30 -0.32
CA PRO A 55 11.89 6.64 -0.88
C PRO A 55 10.84 6.78 -1.98
N ILE A 56 10.04 7.86 -1.92
CA ILE A 56 9.12 8.26 -2.97
C ILE A 56 9.42 9.70 -3.38
N GLY A 57 9.08 10.05 -4.62
CA GLY A 57 9.09 11.41 -5.15
C GLY A 57 7.93 12.26 -4.64
N ALA A 58 7.79 13.46 -5.22
CA ALA A 58 6.69 14.36 -4.87
C ALA A 58 5.36 13.84 -5.42
N GLY A 59 4.27 13.98 -4.67
CA GLY A 59 2.94 13.57 -5.12
C GLY A 59 1.85 13.93 -4.11
N TYR A 60 0.60 13.93 -4.57
CA TYR A 60 -0.58 14.21 -3.74
C TYR A 60 -1.42 12.97 -3.46
N THR A 61 -0.96 11.78 -3.87
CA THR A 61 -1.76 10.56 -3.75
C THR A 61 -1.62 9.93 -2.37
N GLY A 62 -2.75 9.53 -1.79
CA GLY A 62 -2.77 8.64 -0.63
C GLY A 62 -2.48 7.20 -1.07
N PRO A 63 -1.83 6.38 -0.22
CA PRO A 63 -1.60 4.98 -0.54
C PRO A 63 -2.92 4.18 -0.50
N ALA A 64 -3.09 3.26 -1.43
CA ALA A 64 -4.13 2.23 -1.40
C ALA A 64 -3.49 0.89 -1.03
N VAL A 65 -4.13 0.11 -0.16
CA VAL A 65 -3.62 -1.19 0.28
C VAL A 65 -4.65 -2.26 -0.03
N ALA A 66 -4.28 -3.24 -0.84
CA ALA A 66 -5.17 -4.34 -1.16
C ALA A 66 -4.39 -5.60 -1.50
N ARG A 67 -4.88 -6.75 -1.04
CA ARG A 67 -4.29 -8.08 -1.34
C ARG A 67 -2.78 -8.15 -1.06
N GLY A 68 -2.37 -7.59 0.08
CA GLY A 68 -0.97 -7.60 0.52
C GLY A 68 -0.05 -6.69 -0.30
N ARG A 69 -0.60 -5.71 -1.03
CA ARG A 69 0.16 -4.77 -1.86
C ARG A 69 -0.19 -3.34 -1.51
N VAL A 70 0.79 -2.45 -1.56
CA VAL A 70 0.63 -1.00 -1.43
C VAL A 70 0.79 -0.37 -2.80
N TYR A 71 -0.17 0.47 -3.18
CA TYR A 71 -0.14 1.23 -4.42
C TYR A 71 -0.05 2.71 -4.08
N VAL A 72 0.91 3.41 -4.68
CA VAL A 72 1.10 4.84 -4.49
C VAL A 72 1.59 5.46 -5.80
N MET A 73 1.20 6.70 -6.06
CA MET A 73 1.73 7.46 -7.19
C MET A 73 2.61 8.58 -6.69
N ASP A 74 3.76 8.72 -7.33
CA ASP A 74 4.68 9.81 -7.12
C ASP A 74 5.21 10.31 -8.47
N ARG A 75 5.93 11.42 -8.41
CA ARG A 75 6.64 12.00 -9.53
C ARG A 75 8.13 11.94 -9.24
N HIS A 76 8.83 11.16 -10.04
CA HIS A 76 10.28 11.05 -9.96
C HIS A 76 10.91 12.21 -10.73
N ALA A 77 11.42 13.20 -9.97
CA ALA A 77 12.01 14.39 -10.55
C ALA A 77 13.29 14.07 -11.33
N SER A 78 13.49 14.75 -12.45
CA SER A 78 14.73 14.71 -13.23
C SER A 78 15.27 16.13 -13.41
N LYS A 79 16.52 16.26 -13.87
CA LYS A 79 17.06 17.58 -14.19
C LYS A 79 16.47 18.09 -15.51
N PRO A 80 16.27 19.41 -15.66
CA PRO A 80 15.98 19.99 -16.97
C PRO A 80 17.07 19.60 -17.96
N LYS A 81 16.69 19.26 -19.20
CA LYS A 81 17.65 18.97 -20.27
C LYS A 81 18.47 20.21 -20.65
N ASP A 82 17.85 21.39 -20.53
CA ASP A 82 18.48 22.69 -20.74
C ASP A 82 18.10 23.65 -19.59
N PRO A 83 19.08 24.20 -18.84
CA PRO A 83 18.85 25.22 -17.82
C PRO A 83 18.12 26.45 -18.33
N ALA A 84 18.31 26.84 -19.59
CA ALA A 84 17.65 28.00 -20.20
C ALA A 84 16.13 27.79 -20.36
N THR A 85 15.69 26.54 -20.50
CA THR A 85 14.26 26.16 -20.59
C THR A 85 13.68 25.67 -19.25
N ALA A 86 14.46 25.74 -18.17
CA ALA A 86 14.03 25.23 -16.85
C ALA A 86 12.91 26.06 -16.22
N LYS A 87 12.73 27.32 -16.65
CA LYS A 87 11.74 28.22 -16.07
C LYS A 87 10.33 27.81 -16.50
N GLY A 88 9.52 27.38 -15.55
CA GLY A 88 8.14 26.94 -15.79
C GLY A 88 8.01 25.47 -16.25
N THR A 89 9.12 24.72 -16.35
CA THR A 89 9.08 23.29 -16.59
C THR A 89 9.31 22.52 -15.29
N LEU A 90 8.58 21.42 -15.12
CA LEU A 90 8.81 20.46 -14.06
C LEU A 90 9.30 19.17 -14.73
N PRO A 91 10.63 18.98 -14.89
CA PRO A 91 11.22 17.77 -15.49
C PRO A 91 11.15 16.58 -14.53
N GLY A 92 10.62 15.47 -15.02
CA GLY A 92 10.41 14.24 -14.25
C GLY A 92 9.27 13.42 -14.84
N ASN A 93 9.12 12.20 -14.35
CA ASN A 93 8.11 11.25 -14.81
C ASN A 93 7.14 10.97 -13.67
N GLU A 94 5.85 10.93 -13.98
CA GLU A 94 4.85 10.41 -13.07
C GLU A 94 4.88 8.89 -13.13
N ARG A 95 4.69 8.25 -11.99
CA ARG A 95 4.67 6.79 -11.92
C ARG A 95 3.69 6.26 -10.91
N VAL A 96 3.26 5.03 -11.14
CA VAL A 96 2.53 4.19 -10.19
C VAL A 96 3.53 3.17 -9.66
N LEU A 97 3.65 3.08 -8.34
CA LEU A 97 4.43 2.06 -7.65
C LEU A 97 3.49 1.00 -7.06
N CYS A 98 3.84 -0.27 -7.22
CA CYS A 98 3.25 -1.38 -6.48
C CYS A 98 4.32 -2.00 -5.60
N LEU A 99 4.09 -2.01 -4.29
CA LEU A 99 5.01 -2.49 -3.29
C LEU A 99 4.41 -3.66 -2.53
N ASP A 100 5.25 -4.59 -2.08
CA ASP A 100 4.84 -5.63 -1.14
C ASP A 100 4.54 -5.00 0.23
N ALA A 101 3.34 -5.23 0.78
CA ALA A 101 2.91 -4.56 2.01
C ALA A 101 3.70 -4.96 3.26
N LYS A 102 4.34 -6.14 3.25
CA LYS A 102 5.11 -6.64 4.40
C LYS A 102 6.54 -6.11 4.41
N THR A 103 7.13 -5.92 3.23
CA THR A 103 8.56 -5.65 3.08
C THR A 103 8.86 -4.27 2.51
N GLY A 104 7.87 -3.61 1.88
CA GLY A 104 8.06 -2.36 1.15
C GLY A 104 8.84 -2.49 -0.16
N LYS A 105 9.19 -3.73 -0.58
CA LYS A 105 9.91 -3.97 -1.83
C LYS A 105 9.02 -3.68 -3.03
N GLU A 106 9.58 -3.02 -4.04
CA GLU A 106 8.90 -2.83 -5.32
C GLU A 106 8.61 -4.19 -5.98
N ILE A 107 7.35 -4.41 -6.32
CA ILE A 107 6.89 -5.56 -7.12
C ILE A 107 6.91 -5.18 -8.59
N TRP A 108 6.36 -4.00 -8.90
CA TRP A 108 6.40 -3.41 -10.24
C TRP A 108 6.19 -1.89 -10.16
N LYS A 109 6.57 -1.21 -11.23
CA LYS A 109 6.25 0.21 -11.45
C LYS A 109 5.78 0.44 -12.88
N HIS A 110 5.00 1.49 -13.07
CA HIS A 110 4.60 1.98 -14.39
C HIS A 110 4.89 3.48 -14.47
N GLU A 111 5.65 3.92 -15.48
CA GLU A 111 6.10 5.31 -15.65
C GLU A 111 5.51 5.88 -16.95
N TYR A 112 5.08 7.14 -16.92
CA TYR A 112 4.55 7.89 -18.08
C TYR A 112 5.59 8.88 -18.62
#